data_AF-A0A940SSY0-F1
#
_entry.id   AF-A0A940SSY0-F1
#
_cell.length_a   1.000
_cell.length_b   1.000
_cell.length_c   1.000
_cell.angle_alpha   90.00
_cell.angle_beta   90.00
_cell.angle_gamma   90.00
#
_symmetry.space_group_name_H-M   'P 1'
#
loop_
_entity.id
_entity.type
_entity.pdbx_description
1 polymer ?
#
loop_
_entity_poly.entity_id
_entity_poly.type
_entity_poly.pdbx_seq_one_letter_code
_entity_poly.pdbx_strand_id
1 'polypeptide(L)'
;MRSEMPLNKGQKICIGISLYLILKPVCSSLFLGGSLAPLVIGIAALFLLYFGVRHSNTVIAVLLMLVACACLPDNIRNIGLNRYLIYLLEGIADMLCAVVLAFQPDVRK
;
A
#
# COMPACT_ATOMS: atom_id res chain seq x y z
N MET A 1 -20.67 1.74 -22.42
CA MET A 1 -20.59 0.33 -21.96
C MET A 1 -19.18 -0.15 -22.17
N ARG A 2 -18.38 -0.27 -21.10
CA ARG A 2 -17.05 -0.89 -21.17
C ARG A 2 -17.29 -2.39 -21.11
N SER A 3 -17.17 -3.07 -22.24
CA SER A 3 -17.17 -4.53 -22.32
C SER A 3 -16.09 -5.10 -21.38
N GLU A 4 -16.30 -6.32 -20.88
CA GLU A 4 -15.42 -7.04 -19.96
C GLU A 4 -14.08 -7.43 -20.60
N MET A 5 -13.32 -6.44 -21.07
CA MET A 5 -11.93 -6.66 -21.45
C MET A 5 -11.17 -7.10 -20.19
N PRO A 6 -10.44 -8.23 -20.25
CA PRO A 6 -9.70 -8.72 -19.09
C PRO A 6 -8.72 -7.64 -18.61
N LEU A 7 -8.64 -7.44 -17.29
CA LEU A 7 -7.74 -6.44 -16.73
C LEU A 7 -6.31 -6.67 -17.25
N ASN A 8 -5.68 -5.58 -17.68
CA ASN A 8 -4.28 -5.64 -18.08
C ASN A 8 -3.39 -5.90 -16.84
N LYS A 9 -2.14 -6.34 -17.07
CA LYS A 9 -1.22 -6.71 -15.99
C LYS A 9 -1.01 -5.58 -14.98
N GLY A 10 -0.84 -4.34 -15.46
CA GLY A 10 -0.68 -3.17 -14.60
C GLY A 10 -1.87 -2.90 -13.68
N GLN A 11 -3.08 -2.96 -14.22
CA GLN A 11 -4.31 -2.76 -13.45
C GLN A 11 -4.49 -3.84 -12.38
N LYS A 12 -4.12 -5.09 -12.67
CA LYS A 12 -4.14 -6.17 -11.65
C LYS A 12 -3.18 -5.89 -10.51
N ILE A 13 -1.97 -5.41 -10.82
CA ILE A 13 -0.96 -5.02 -9.82
C ILE A 13 -1.48 -3.86 -8.97
N CYS A 14 -1.99 -2.81 -9.62
CA CYS A 14 -2.58 -1.65 -8.95
C CYS A 14 -3.70 -2.06 -7.99
N ILE A 15 -4.66 -2.86 -8.44
CA ILE A 15 -5.77 -3.34 -7.60
C ILE A 15 -5.24 -4.20 -6.45
N GLY A 16 -4.28 -5.09 -6.70
CA GLY A 16 -3.67 -5.91 -5.64
C GLY A 16 -3.05 -5.05 -4.54
N ILE A 17 -2.29 -4.02 -4.92
CA ILE A 17 -1.67 -3.08 -3.96
C ILE A 17 -2.75 -2.27 -3.24
N SER A 18 -3.76 -1.77 -3.95
CA SER A 18 -4.87 -1.04 -3.32
C SER A 18 -5.66 -1.89 -2.32
N LEU A 19 -5.91 -3.16 -2.65
CA LEU A 19 -6.55 -4.10 -1.73
C LEU A 19 -5.71 -4.32 -0.48
N TYR A 20 -4.39 -4.49 -0.65
CA TYR A 20 -3.47 -4.56 0.49
C TYR A 20 -3.56 -3.31 1.38
N LEU A 21 -3.59 -2.10 0.81
CA LEU A 21 -3.70 -0.85 1.57
C LEU A 21 -5.03 -0.70 2.32
N ILE A 22 -6.08 -1.37 1.90
CA ILE A 22 -7.38 -1.41 2.59
C ILE A 22 -7.39 -2.51 3.66
N LEU A 23 -6.85 -3.69 3.35
CA LEU A 23 -6.87 -4.84 4.26
C LEU A 23 -5.93 -4.65 5.45
N LYS A 24 -4.75 -4.03 5.25
CA LYS A 24 -3.77 -3.86 6.32
C LYS A 24 -4.30 -3.04 7.53
N PRO A 25 -4.96 -1.86 7.40
CA PRO A 25 -5.50 -1.17 8.56
C PRO A 25 -6.68 -1.92 9.21
N VAL A 26 -7.46 -2.68 8.45
CA VAL A 26 -8.53 -3.54 9.00
C VAL A 26 -7.94 -4.64 9.86
N CYS A 27 -6.94 -5.37 9.36
CA CYS A 27 -6.23 -6.39 10.14
C CYS A 27 -5.55 -5.79 11.37
N SER A 28 -4.85 -4.65 11.22
CA SER A 28 -4.17 -3.97 12.32
C SER A 28 -5.15 -3.51 13.41
N SER A 29 -6.33 -3.02 13.03
CA SER A 29 -7.36 -2.62 14.00
C SER A 29 -7.93 -3.83 14.77
N LEU A 30 -8.23 -4.92 14.06
CA LEU A 30 -8.83 -6.12 14.66
C LEU A 30 -7.87 -6.90 15.58
N PHE A 31 -6.60 -7.01 15.22
CA PHE A 31 -5.65 -7.87 15.92
C PHE A 31 -4.64 -7.12 16.80
N LEU A 32 -4.38 -5.84 16.51
CA LEU A 32 -3.32 -5.05 17.18
C LEU A 32 -3.87 -3.79 17.87
N GLY A 33 -5.17 -3.50 17.75
CA GLY A 33 -5.79 -2.29 18.30
C GLY A 33 -5.40 -1.01 17.55
N GLY A 34 -5.00 -1.13 16.28
CA GLY A 34 -4.63 0.00 15.42
C GLY A 34 -5.82 0.89 15.01
N SER A 35 -5.50 2.05 14.44
CA SER A 35 -6.48 3.01 13.92
C SER A 35 -6.97 2.64 12.52
N LEU A 36 -8.25 2.90 12.24
CA LEU A 36 -8.84 2.77 10.90
C LEU A 36 -8.64 4.03 10.03
N ALA A 37 -8.06 5.11 10.56
CA ALA A 37 -7.80 6.33 9.79
C ALA A 37 -7.05 6.10 8.45
N PRO A 38 -6.05 5.20 8.35
CA PRO A 38 -5.34 4.93 7.09
C PRO A 38 -6.22 4.31 6.01
N LEU A 39 -7.38 3.77 6.36
CA LEU A 39 -8.31 3.13 5.42
C LEU A 39 -8.81 4.12 4.37
N VAL A 40 -8.99 5.40 4.75
CA VAL A 40 -9.36 6.47 3.80
C VAL A 40 -8.31 6.63 2.71
N ILE A 41 -7.02 6.53 3.06
CA ILE A 41 -5.90 6.60 2.10
C ILE A 41 -5.92 5.38 1.19
N GLY A 42 -6.18 4.18 1.73
CA GLY A 42 -6.31 2.95 0.95
C GLY A 42 -7.44 3.02 -0.09
N ILE A 43 -8.61 3.52 0.31
CA ILE A 43 -9.75 3.73 -0.61
C ILE A 43 -9.40 4.78 -1.68
N ALA A 44 -8.84 5.93 -1.28
CA ALA A 44 -8.44 6.96 -2.23
C ALA A 44 -7.40 6.44 -3.24
N ALA A 45 -6.43 5.66 -2.77
CA ALA A 45 -5.44 4.99 -3.63
C ALA A 45 -6.10 4.01 -4.60
N LEU A 46 -7.08 3.22 -4.16
CA LEU A 46 -7.85 2.34 -5.05
C LEU A 46 -8.51 3.10 -6.19
N PHE A 47 -9.21 4.20 -5.88
CA PHE A 47 -9.84 5.03 -6.90
C PHE A 47 -8.81 5.61 -7.88
N LEU A 48 -7.75 6.25 -7.37
CA LEU A 48 -6.72 6.88 -8.21
C LEU A 48 -6.02 5.88 -9.14
N LEU A 49 -5.63 4.73 -8.60
CA LEU A 49 -4.92 3.68 -9.34
C LEU A 49 -5.85 2.95 -10.33
N TYR A 50 -7.11 2.71 -9.97
CA TYR A 50 -8.09 2.03 -10.83
C TYR A 50 -8.46 2.89 -12.05
N PHE A 51 -8.67 4.19 -11.84
CA PHE A 51 -8.97 5.13 -12.93
C PHE A 51 -7.71 5.51 -13.74
N GLY A 52 -6.52 5.11 -13.30
CA GLY A 52 -5.26 5.38 -13.99
C GLY A 52 -4.97 6.89 -14.07
N VAL A 53 -5.24 7.60 -12.96
CA VAL A 53 -4.97 9.04 -12.86
C VAL A 53 -3.48 9.26 -13.03
N ARG A 54 -3.11 10.21 -13.89
CA ARG A 54 -1.71 10.51 -14.22
C ARG A 54 -0.90 10.81 -12.96
N HIS A 55 0.27 10.21 -12.85
CA HIS A 55 1.23 10.27 -11.75
C HIS A 55 0.75 9.72 -10.39
N SER A 56 -0.48 9.19 -10.29
CA SER A 56 -1.00 8.67 -9.03
C SER A 56 -0.15 7.55 -8.42
N ASN A 57 0.36 6.65 -9.26
CA ASN A 57 1.24 5.55 -8.82
C ASN A 57 2.50 6.08 -8.14
N THR A 58 3.11 7.13 -8.71
CA THR A 58 4.32 7.76 -8.17
C THR A 58 4.04 8.46 -6.85
N VAL A 59 2.92 9.20 -6.77
CA VAL A 59 2.51 9.87 -5.53
C VAL A 59 2.27 8.85 -4.42
N ILE A 60 1.54 7.77 -4.71
CA ILE A 60 1.25 6.71 -3.74
C ILE A 60 2.54 5.98 -3.33
N ALA A 61 3.44 5.68 -4.27
CA ALA A 61 4.74 5.09 -3.95
C ALA A 61 5.56 5.97 -3.00
N VAL A 62 5.62 7.28 -3.24
CA VAL A 62 6.33 8.24 -2.37
C VAL A 62 5.69 8.26 -0.97
N LEU A 63 4.37 8.31 -0.88
CA LEU A 63 3.67 8.29 0.42
C LEU A 63 3.97 7.01 1.21
N LEU A 64 3.93 5.85 0.55
CA LEU A 64 4.25 4.57 1.19
C LEU A 64 5.70 4.52 1.69
N MET A 65 6.65 4.97 0.87
CA MET A 65 8.06 5.04 1.30
C MET A 65 8.27 6.00 2.46
N LEU A 66 7.63 7.17 2.44
CA LEU A 66 7.75 8.17 3.51
C LEU A 66 7.24 7.62 4.85
N VAL A 67 6.05 7.00 4.85
CA VAL A 67 5.48 6.42 6.07
C VAL A 67 6.33 5.26 6.58
N ALA A 68 6.73 4.35 5.68
CA ALA A 68 7.55 3.20 6.06
C ALA A 68 8.89 3.65 6.67
N CYS A 69 9.57 4.64 6.06
CA CYS A 69 10.80 5.20 6.58
C CYS A 69 10.62 5.96 7.90
N ALA A 70 9.49 6.65 8.10
CA ALA A 70 9.21 7.36 9.35
C ALA A 70 8.98 6.40 10.52
N CYS A 71 8.32 5.26 10.28
CA CYS A 71 8.03 4.26 11.31
C CYS A 71 9.18 3.26 11.54
N LEU A 72 10.08 3.08 10.56
CA LEU A 72 11.15 2.09 10.62
C LEU A 72 12.04 2.20 11.88
N PRO A 73 12.52 3.40 12.30
CA PRO A 73 13.43 3.50 13.44
C PRO A 73 12.79 3.04 14.75
N ASP A 74 11.52 3.39 14.97
CA ASP A 74 10.80 2.99 16.18
C ASP A 74 10.52 1.48 16.21
N ASN A 75 10.12 0.93 15.06
CA ASN A 75 9.89 -0.51 14.90
C ASN A 75 11.18 -1.33 15.12
N ILE A 76 12.33 -0.84 14.64
CA ILE A 76 13.63 -1.50 14.85
C ILE A 76 14.08 -1.39 16.31
N ARG A 77 13.93 -0.22 16.94
CA ARG A 77 14.35 -0.02 18.34
C ARG A 77 13.59 -0.92 19.32
N ASN A 78 12.34 -1.26 19.02
CA ASN A 78 11.48 -2.08 19.86
C ASN A 78 11.33 -3.52 19.35
N ILE A 79 12.25 -3.98 18.48
CA ILE A 79 12.14 -5.27 17.79
C ILE A 79 12.18 -6.44 18.79
N GLY A 80 11.19 -7.34 18.68
CA GLY A 80 11.02 -8.54 19.50
C GLY A 80 9.81 -9.35 19.04
N LEU A 81 9.51 -10.51 19.64
CA LEU A 81 8.31 -11.31 19.35
C LEU A 81 7.04 -10.64 19.92
N ASN A 82 6.72 -9.45 19.39
CA ASN A 82 5.64 -8.58 19.84
C ASN A 82 5.04 -7.82 18.63
N ARG A 83 4.13 -6.87 18.88
CA ARG A 83 3.47 -6.08 17.84
C ARG A 83 4.42 -5.28 16.92
N TYR A 84 5.60 -4.90 17.41
CA TYR A 84 6.56 -4.09 16.64
C TYR A 84 7.21 -4.87 15.51
N LEU A 85 7.34 -6.20 15.65
CA LEU A 85 7.75 -7.06 14.54
C LEU A 85 6.72 -7.05 13.41
N ILE A 86 5.43 -7.05 13.75
CA ILE A 86 4.36 -7.01 12.73
C ILE A 86 4.36 -5.66 12.02
N TYR A 87 4.51 -4.54 12.76
CA TYR A 87 4.64 -3.21 12.15
C TYR A 87 5.90 -3.06 11.30
N LEU A 88 6.99 -3.73 11.66
CA LEU A 88 8.20 -3.76 10.83
C LEU A 88 7.96 -4.51 9.51
N LEU A 89 7.33 -5.69 9.57
CA LEU A 89 6.98 -6.47 8.38
C LEU A 89 5.99 -5.72 7.48
N GLU A 90 5.02 -5.01 8.06
CA GLU A 90 4.10 -4.14 7.33
C GLU A 90 4.85 -3.00 6.63
N GLY A 91 5.78 -2.34 7.33
CA GLY A 91 6.63 -1.30 6.73
C GLY A 91 7.50 -1.82 5.58
N ILE A 92 8.04 -3.04 5.67
CA ILE A 92 8.79 -3.67 4.58
C ILE A 92 7.86 -3.95 3.39
N ALA A 93 6.66 -4.48 3.63
CA ALA A 93 5.68 -4.70 2.57
C ALA A 93 5.26 -3.39 1.88
N ASP A 94 5.09 -2.31 2.63
CA ASP A 94 4.83 -0.97 2.09
C ASP A 94 5.95 -0.49 1.15
N MET A 95 7.21 -0.68 1.55
CA MET A 95 8.36 -0.34 0.70
C MET A 95 8.38 -1.17 -0.59
N LEU A 96 8.07 -2.46 -0.52
CA LEU A 96 7.97 -3.33 -1.70
C LEU A 96 6.85 -2.86 -2.64
N CYS A 97 5.67 -2.55 -2.10
CA CYS A 97 4.56 -1.99 -2.89
C CYS A 97 4.95 -0.67 -3.56
N ALA A 98 5.68 0.20 -2.87
CA ALA A 98 6.16 1.45 -3.43
C ALA A 98 7.14 1.23 -4.59
N VAL A 99 8.10 0.31 -4.42
CA VAL A 99 9.05 -0.06 -5.48
C VAL A 99 8.31 -0.61 -6.70
N VAL A 100 7.32 -1.49 -6.49
CA VAL A 100 6.51 -2.04 -7.60
C VAL A 100 5.73 -0.92 -8.30
N LEU A 101 5.07 -0.01 -7.57
CA LEU A 101 4.33 1.11 -8.16
C LEU A 101 5.22 2.08 -8.94
N ALA A 102 6.47 2.28 -8.51
CA ALA A 102 7.40 3.22 -9.13
C ALA A 102 8.11 2.65 -10.37
N PHE A 103 8.47 1.37 -10.34
CA PHE A 103 9.41 0.77 -11.31
C PHE A 103 8.82 -0.32 -12.20
N GLN A 104 7.68 -0.92 -11.87
CA GLN A 104 7.08 -1.97 -12.71
C GLN A 104 6.62 -1.37 -14.06
N PRO A 105 7.15 -1.81 -15.22
CA PRO A 105 6.81 -1.21 -16.52
C PRO A 105 5.33 -1.36 -16.90
N ASP A 106 4.70 -2.43 -16.45
CA ASP A 106 3.27 -2.66 -16.68
C ASP A 106 2.38 -1.64 -15.93
N VAL A 107 2.89 -0.99 -14.89
CA VAL A 107 2.16 -0.03 -14.05
C VAL A 107 2.23 1.36 -14.69
N ARG A 108 1.09 1.77 -15.28
CA ARG A 108 0.96 2.98 -16.10
C ARG A 108 1.14 4.26 -15.29
N LYS A 109 2.22 5.00 -15.53
CA LYS A 109 2.55 6.27 -14.86
C LYS A 109 1.57 7.40 -15.15
#